data_AF-A0A944P2J8-F1
#
_entry.id   AF-A0A944P2J8-F1
#
_cell.length_a   1.000
_cell.length_b   1.000
_cell.length_c   1.000
_cell.angle_alpha   90.00
_cell.angle_beta   90.00
_cell.angle_gamma   90.00
#
_symmetry.space_group_name_H-M   'P 1'
#
loop_
_entity.id
_entity.type
_entity.pdbx_description
1 polymer ?
#
loop_
_entity_poly.entity_id
_entity_poly.type
_entity_poly.pdbx_seq_one_letter_code
_entity_poly.pdbx_strand_id
1 'polypeptide(L)'
;AIFTMVGRFGMALIMPPLVSSALKTLPPEDLSRGSGALNFIRQLGGSCGINILVIWMEQRTQLYNDVLTATQTPANTASVEWLARVRELMNAGGVPEALHQSGALHYLGSVVEAQAGTLGFQDGFIFIAGVFICALIPTWILKRAR
;
A
#
# COMPACT_ATOMS: atom_id res chain seq x y z
N ALA A 1 14.00 -10.77 1.97
CA ALA A 1 15.17 -10.78 2.88
C ALA A 1 16.17 -9.65 2.59
N ILE A 2 16.70 -9.53 1.36
CA ILE A 2 17.71 -8.49 1.03
C ILE A 2 17.14 -7.06 1.14
N PHE A 3 15.99 -6.77 0.51
CA PHE A 3 15.36 -5.44 0.60
C PHE A 3 15.06 -5.01 2.04
N THR A 4 14.58 -5.94 2.87
CA THR A 4 14.33 -5.70 4.29
C THR A 4 15.62 -5.43 5.08
N MET A 5 16.73 -6.09 4.72
CA MET A 5 18.05 -5.84 5.35
C MET A 5 18.57 -4.44 4.98
N VAL A 6 18.52 -4.07 3.70
CA VAL A 6 18.94 -2.75 3.22
C VAL A 6 18.15 -1.64 3.91
N GLY A 7 16.82 -1.78 4.00
CA GLY A 7 15.98 -0.80 4.69
C GLY A 7 16.30 -0.67 6.18
N ARG A 8 16.50 -1.79 6.88
CA ARG A 8 16.87 -1.78 8.30
C ARG A 8 18.25 -1.20 8.54
N PHE A 9 19.20 -1.46 7.65
CA PHE A 9 20.54 -0.88 7.72
C PHE A 9 20.52 0.64 7.52
N GLY A 10 19.77 1.13 6.52
CA GLY A 10 19.57 2.57 6.32
C GLY A 10 18.93 3.25 7.54
N MET A 11 17.90 2.65 8.12
CA MET A 11 17.27 3.13 9.36
C MET A 11 18.25 3.19 10.54
N ALA A 12 19.11 2.18 10.70
CA ALA A 12 20.11 2.13 11.76
C ALA A 12 21.15 3.26 11.64
N LEU A 13 21.48 3.68 10.42
CA LEU A 13 22.41 4.80 10.18
C LEU A 13 21.76 6.18 10.41
N ILE A 14 20.48 6.33 10.10
CA ILE A 14 19.78 7.63 10.17
C ILE A 14 19.31 7.95 11.60
N MET A 15 18.85 6.95 12.36
CA MET A 15 18.19 7.19 13.65
C MET A 15 19.10 7.84 14.72
N PRO A 16 20.35 7.40 14.96
CA PRO A 16 21.19 7.99 16.00
C PRO A 16 21.47 9.49 15.82
N PRO A 17 21.94 9.98 14.65
CA PRO A 17 22.20 11.41 14.46
C PRO A 17 20.91 12.25 14.46
N LEU A 18 19.78 11.69 14.03
CA LEU A 18 18.49 12.36 14.03
C LEU A 18 17.98 12.60 15.46
N VAL A 19 17.97 11.55 16.29
CA VAL A 19 17.56 11.65 17.70
C VAL A 19 18.49 12.55 18.49
N SER A 20 19.81 12.41 18.29
CA SER A 20 20.80 13.27 18.94
C SER A 20 20.60 14.74 18.57
N SER A 21 20.36 15.06 17.29
CA SER A 21 20.13 16.44 16.84
C SER A 21 18.84 17.02 17.40
N ALA A 22 17.77 16.22 17.51
CA ALA A 22 16.49 16.66 18.06
C ALA A 22 16.55 16.98 19.56
N LEU A 23 17.38 16.25 20.31
CA LEU A 23 17.50 16.43 21.77
C LEU A 23 18.61 17.41 22.17
N LYS A 24 19.54 17.74 21.26
CA LYS A 24 20.69 18.61 21.56
C LYS A 24 20.31 20.02 22.02
N THR A 25 19.10 20.48 21.72
CA THR A 25 18.60 21.81 22.11
C THR A 25 17.99 21.86 23.51
N LEU A 26 17.86 20.73 24.21
CA LEU A 26 17.26 20.66 25.54
C LEU A 26 18.32 20.68 26.66
N PRO A 27 18.01 21.29 27.82
CA PRO A 27 18.81 21.13 29.04
C PRO A 27 18.87 19.67 29.51
N PRO A 28 19.93 19.25 30.23
CA PRO A 28 20.06 17.88 30.74
C PRO A 28 18.86 17.41 31.58
N GLU A 29 18.27 18.29 32.36
CA GLU A 29 17.10 18.02 33.20
C GLU A 29 15.83 17.65 32.39
N ASP A 30 15.69 18.14 31.16
CA ASP A 30 14.52 17.88 30.31
C ASP A 30 14.74 16.74 29.30
N LEU A 31 15.94 16.16 29.23
CA LEU A 31 16.30 15.17 28.23
C LEU A 31 15.39 13.92 28.27
N SER A 32 15.01 13.47 29.48
CA SER A 32 14.10 12.34 29.68
C SER A 32 12.69 12.64 29.14
N ARG A 33 12.18 13.85 29.42
CA ARG A 33 10.87 14.31 28.95
C ARG A 33 10.84 14.50 27.44
N GLY A 34 11.88 15.12 26.88
CA GLY A 34 12.04 15.33 25.44
C GLY A 34 12.14 14.02 24.66
N SER A 35 12.88 13.04 25.18
CA SER A 35 12.96 11.70 24.58
C SER A 35 11.61 10.97 24.57
N GLY A 36 10.85 11.07 25.66
CA GLY A 36 9.48 10.54 25.74
C GLY A 36 8.55 11.18 24.71
N ALA A 37 8.55 12.51 24.62
CA ALA A 37 7.74 13.25 23.65
C ALA A 37 8.09 12.90 22.19
N LEU A 38 9.39 12.81 21.88
CA LEU A 38 9.87 12.42 20.54
C LEU A 38 9.38 11.02 20.15
N ASN A 39 9.48 10.06 21.07
CA ASN A 39 8.98 8.71 20.83
C ASN A 39 7.46 8.65 20.70
N PHE A 40 6.73 9.45 21.47
CA PHE A 40 5.27 9.53 21.37
C PHE A 40 4.85 10.08 20.00
N ILE A 41 5.39 11.22 19.57
CA ILE A 41 5.08 11.83 18.26
C ILE A 41 5.42 10.87 17.12
N ARG A 42 6.56 10.17 17.20
CA ARG A 42 6.96 9.19 16.18
C ARG A 42 6.00 8.00 16.10
N GLN A 43 5.60 7.45 17.23
CA GLN A 43 4.66 6.32 17.27
C GLN A 43 3.27 6.74 16.81
N LEU A 44 2.79 7.91 17.26
CA LEU A 44 1.53 8.49 16.82
C LEU A 44 1.53 8.76 15.32
N GLY A 45 2.58 9.41 14.80
CA GLY A 45 2.72 9.66 13.36
C GLY A 45 2.79 8.36 12.55
N GLY A 46 3.49 7.34 13.08
CA GLY A 46 3.57 6.02 12.47
C GLY A 46 2.20 5.33 12.39
N SER A 47 1.45 5.30 13.50
CA SER A 47 0.13 4.66 13.52
C SER A 47 -0.90 5.42 12.69
N CYS A 48 -0.95 6.76 12.78
CA CYS A 48 -1.84 7.58 11.96
C CYS A 48 -1.50 7.46 10.47
N GLY A 49 -0.22 7.52 10.12
CA GLY A 49 0.22 7.40 8.72
C GLY A 49 -0.14 6.05 8.09
N ILE A 50 0.06 4.95 8.81
CA ILE A 50 -0.34 3.62 8.34
C ILE A 50 -1.86 3.52 8.17
N ASN A 51 -2.65 4.02 9.12
CA ASN A 51 -4.12 3.99 9.00
C ASN A 51 -4.61 4.79 7.80
N ILE A 52 -4.09 5.99 7.58
CA ILE A 52 -4.44 6.81 6.41
C ILE A 52 -4.08 6.08 5.11
N LEU A 53 -2.89 5.48 5.05
CA LEU A 53 -2.46 4.72 3.88
C LEU A 53 -3.39 3.53 3.61
N VAL A 54 -3.76 2.77 4.64
CA VAL A 54 -4.67 1.62 4.51
C VAL A 54 -6.04 2.07 4.01
N ILE A 55 -6.62 3.10 4.61
CA ILE A 55 -7.93 3.65 4.19
C ILE A 55 -7.86 4.13 2.72
N TRP A 56 -6.80 4.84 2.36
CA TRP A 56 -6.59 5.31 0.99
C TRP A 56 -6.50 4.12 0.01
N MET A 57 -5.65 3.13 0.32
CA MET A 57 -5.47 1.96 -0.54
C MET A 57 -6.76 1.16 -0.71
N GLU A 58 -7.55 1.02 0.35
CA GLU A 58 -8.85 0.35 0.33
C GLU A 58 -9.83 1.09 -0.59
N GLN A 59 -9.96 2.41 -0.44
CA GLN A 59 -10.83 3.24 -1.29
C GLN A 59 -10.42 3.17 -2.77
N ARG A 60 -9.11 3.17 -3.05
CA ARG A 60 -8.60 3.04 -4.43
C ARG A 60 -8.85 1.64 -4.99
N THR A 61 -8.68 0.60 -4.19
CA THR A 61 -8.96 -0.78 -4.58
C THR A 61 -10.44 -0.94 -4.93
N GLN A 62 -11.34 -0.42 -4.11
CA GLN A 62 -12.79 -0.44 -4.37
C GLN A 62 -13.14 0.29 -5.67
N LEU A 63 -12.56 1.49 -5.88
CA LEU A 63 -12.75 2.25 -7.12
C LEU A 63 -12.34 1.42 -8.36
N TYR A 64 -11.17 0.77 -8.33
CA TYR A 64 -10.75 -0.06 -9.46
C TYR A 64 -11.60 -1.31 -9.63
N ASN A 65 -12.10 -1.89 -8.53
CA ASN A 65 -13.02 -3.01 -8.59
C ASN A 65 -14.31 -2.63 -9.33
N ASP A 66 -14.90 -1.49 -8.98
CA ASP A 66 -16.12 -0.98 -9.62
C ASP A 66 -15.88 -0.69 -11.11
N VAL A 67 -14.78 0.00 -11.43
CA VAL A 67 -14.43 0.34 -12.82
C VAL A 67 -14.17 -0.91 -13.65
N LEU A 68 -13.39 -1.87 -13.15
CA LEU A 68 -13.09 -3.11 -13.87
C LEU A 68 -14.34 -3.96 -14.04
N THR A 69 -15.17 -4.08 -13.00
CA THR A 69 -16.44 -4.81 -13.05
C THR A 69 -17.40 -4.18 -14.07
N ALA A 70 -17.48 -2.85 -14.14
CA ALA A 70 -18.30 -2.16 -15.13
C ALA A 70 -17.89 -2.45 -16.58
N THR A 71 -16.63 -2.85 -16.83
CA THR A 71 -16.19 -3.29 -18.16
C THR A 71 -16.58 -4.73 -18.49
N GLN A 72 -16.95 -5.54 -17.50
CA GLN A 72 -17.36 -6.94 -17.66
C GLN A 72 -18.84 -7.03 -18.04
N THR A 73 -19.14 -6.69 -19.29
CA THR A 73 -20.51 -6.76 -19.83
C THR A 73 -20.65 -7.92 -20.82
N PRO A 74 -21.88 -8.42 -21.08
CA PRO A 74 -22.11 -9.42 -22.13
C PRO A 74 -21.72 -8.95 -23.54
N ALA A 75 -21.59 -7.63 -23.75
CA ALA A 75 -21.14 -7.05 -25.01
C ALA A 75 -19.59 -7.01 -25.14
N ASN A 76 -18.86 -7.23 -24.04
CA ASN A 76 -17.41 -7.28 -24.07
C ASN A 76 -16.93 -8.65 -24.58
N THR A 77 -16.54 -8.69 -25.86
CA THR A 77 -16.11 -9.93 -26.53
C THR A 77 -14.92 -10.58 -25.82
N ALA A 78 -13.99 -9.79 -25.26
CA ALA A 78 -12.84 -10.34 -24.55
C ALA A 78 -13.26 -11.06 -23.26
N SER A 79 -14.20 -10.50 -22.50
CA SER A 79 -14.76 -11.14 -21.30
C SER A 79 -15.52 -12.42 -21.64
N VAL A 80 -16.31 -12.41 -22.72
CA VAL A 80 -17.06 -13.58 -23.18
C VAL A 80 -16.12 -14.71 -23.63
N GLU A 81 -15.10 -14.39 -24.41
CA GLU A 81 -14.10 -15.37 -24.86
C GLU A 81 -13.31 -15.94 -23.67
N TRP A 82 -12.92 -15.09 -22.73
CA TRP A 82 -12.23 -15.53 -21.52
C TRP A 82 -13.09 -16.48 -20.68
N LEU A 83 -14.38 -16.16 -20.48
CA LEU A 83 -15.31 -17.04 -19.78
C LEU A 83 -15.48 -18.38 -20.50
N ALA A 84 -15.52 -18.39 -21.84
CA ALA A 84 -15.59 -19.62 -22.62
C ALA A 84 -14.35 -20.51 -22.37
N ARG A 85 -13.14 -19.95 -22.42
CA ARG A 85 -11.90 -20.67 -22.12
C ARG A 85 -11.87 -21.24 -20.70
N VAL A 86 -12.36 -20.49 -19.72
CA VAL A 86 -12.44 -20.99 -18.32
C VAL A 86 -13.41 -22.16 -18.20
N ARG A 87 -14.56 -22.10 -18.88
CA ARG A 87 -15.52 -23.23 -18.91
C ARG A 87 -14.92 -24.47 -19.59
N GLU A 88 -14.16 -24.30 -20.67
CA GLU A 88 -13.44 -25.39 -21.32
C GLU A 88 -12.43 -26.06 -20.37
N LEU A 89 -11.67 -25.27 -19.61
CA LEU A 89 -10.76 -25.77 -18.58
C LEU A 89 -11.50 -26.50 -17.45
N MET A 90 -12.63 -25.97 -17.01
CA MET A 90 -13.48 -26.62 -15.99
C MET A 90 -14.03 -27.95 -16.49
N ASN A 91 -14.46 -28.02 -17.75
CA ASN A 91 -14.91 -29.24 -18.39
C ASN A 91 -13.78 -30.28 -18.47
N ALA A 92 -12.59 -29.87 -18.92
CA ALA A 92 -11.40 -30.72 -18.96
C ALA A 92 -10.97 -31.21 -17.56
N GLY A 93 -11.22 -30.42 -16.52
CA GLY A 93 -11.01 -30.77 -15.11
C GLY A 93 -12.10 -31.65 -14.49
N GLY A 94 -13.15 -32.02 -15.24
CA GLY A 94 -14.23 -32.88 -14.75
C GLY A 94 -15.27 -32.18 -13.87
N VAL A 95 -15.32 -30.84 -13.88
CA VAL A 95 -16.33 -30.09 -13.14
C VAL A 95 -17.71 -30.27 -13.81
N PRO A 96 -18.80 -30.53 -13.06
CA PRO A 96 -20.14 -30.64 -13.62
C PRO A 96 -20.58 -29.40 -14.40
N GLU A 97 -21.24 -29.59 -15.55
CA GLU A 97 -21.68 -28.51 -16.45
C GLU A 97 -22.59 -27.49 -15.75
N ALA A 98 -23.42 -27.95 -14.81
CA ALA A 98 -24.28 -27.09 -13.99
C ALA A 98 -23.51 -26.00 -13.21
N LEU A 99 -22.21 -26.20 -12.97
CA LEU A 99 -21.35 -25.25 -12.24
C LEU A 99 -20.46 -24.40 -13.15
N HIS A 100 -20.44 -24.65 -14.47
CA HIS A 100 -19.53 -23.96 -15.39
C HIS A 100 -19.79 -22.45 -15.43
N GLN A 101 -21.06 -22.03 -15.47
CA GLN A 101 -21.40 -20.61 -15.54
C GLN A 101 -21.05 -19.87 -14.25
N SER A 102 -21.49 -20.40 -13.10
CA SER A 102 -21.25 -19.77 -11.79
C SER A 102 -19.77 -19.81 -11.42
N GLY A 103 -19.07 -20.91 -11.67
CA GLY A 103 -17.65 -21.05 -11.41
C GLY A 103 -16.79 -20.14 -12.28
N ALA A 104 -17.08 -20.02 -13.58
CA ALA A 104 -16.34 -19.11 -14.45
C ALA A 104 -16.54 -17.64 -14.08
N LEU A 105 -17.77 -17.24 -13.71
CA LEU A 105 -18.06 -15.88 -13.23
C LEU A 105 -17.39 -15.60 -11.87
N HIS A 106 -17.39 -16.58 -10.96
CA HIS A 106 -16.69 -16.45 -9.69
C HIS A 106 -15.18 -16.26 -9.90
N TYR A 107 -14.58 -17.03 -10.80
CA TYR A 107 -13.17 -16.89 -11.15
C TYR A 107 -12.88 -15.54 -11.83
N LEU A 108 -13.79 -15.04 -12.67
CA LEU A 108 -13.66 -13.68 -13.22
C LEU A 108 -13.64 -12.64 -12.09
N GLY A 109 -14.54 -12.77 -11.13
CA GLY A 109 -14.61 -11.89 -9.97
C GLY A 109 -13.32 -11.88 -9.15
N SER A 110 -12.73 -13.04 -8.87
CA SER A 110 -11.47 -13.11 -8.13
C SER A 110 -10.29 -12.52 -8.90
N VAL A 111 -10.27 -12.66 -10.23
CA VAL A 111 -9.28 -12.00 -11.09
C VAL A 111 -9.44 -10.48 -11.07
N VAL A 112 -10.68 -9.97 -11.16
CA VAL A 112 -10.97 -8.54 -11.06
C VAL A 112 -10.55 -8.00 -9.69
N GLU A 113 -10.86 -8.70 -8.61
CA GLU A 113 -10.45 -8.33 -7.25
C GLU A 113 -8.92 -8.26 -7.11
N ALA A 114 -8.20 -9.27 -7.63
CA ALA A 114 -6.74 -9.29 -7.61
C ALA A 114 -6.11 -8.14 -8.43
N GLN A 115 -6.68 -7.82 -9.60
CA GLN A 115 -6.22 -6.68 -10.41
C GLN A 115 -6.50 -5.34 -9.74
N ALA A 116 -7.70 -5.17 -9.19
CA ALA A 116 -8.08 -3.98 -8.44
C ALA A 116 -7.15 -3.76 -7.23
N GLY A 117 -6.83 -4.82 -6.48
CA GLY A 117 -5.88 -4.76 -5.37
C GLY A 117 -4.46 -4.40 -5.81
N THR A 118 -4.03 -4.88 -6.98
CA THR A 118 -2.72 -4.53 -7.55
C THR A 118 -2.64 -3.03 -7.90
N LEU A 119 -3.67 -2.50 -8.55
CA LEU A 119 -3.74 -1.07 -8.90
C LEU A 119 -3.87 -0.18 -7.65
N GLY A 120 -4.68 -0.60 -6.67
CA GLY A 120 -4.80 0.09 -5.39
C GLY A 120 -3.45 0.13 -4.63
N PHE A 121 -2.71 -0.97 -4.62
CA PHE A 121 -1.37 -1.02 -4.03
C PHE A 121 -0.37 -0.10 -4.75
N GLN A 122 -0.42 -0.04 -6.08
CA GLN A 122 0.39 0.91 -6.87
C GLN A 122 0.11 2.36 -6.46
N ASP A 123 -1.16 2.74 -6.30
CA ASP A 123 -1.52 4.08 -5.81
C ASP A 123 -1.02 4.34 -4.40
N GLY A 124 -1.04 3.33 -3.53
CA GLY A 124 -0.44 3.39 -2.20
C GLY A 124 1.07 3.69 -2.25
N PHE A 125 1.79 3.08 -3.19
CA PHE A 125 3.22 3.37 -3.38
C PHE A 125 3.47 4.81 -3.85
N ILE A 126 2.67 5.31 -4.80
CA ILE A 126 2.75 6.70 -5.27
C ILE A 126 2.43 7.68 -4.14
N PHE A 127 1.42 7.38 -3.31
CA PHE A 127 1.07 8.18 -2.14
C PHE A 127 2.25 8.28 -1.17
N ILE A 128 2.87 7.15 -0.82
CA ILE A 128 4.07 7.13 0.05
C ILE A 128 5.22 7.92 -0.57
N ALA A 129 5.47 7.76 -1.87
CA ALA A 129 6.50 8.51 -2.57
C ALA A 129 6.26 10.03 -2.48
N GLY A 130 5.02 10.49 -2.63
CA GLY A 130 4.62 11.88 -2.42
C GLY A 130 4.89 12.36 -1.00
N VAL A 131 4.55 11.57 0.02
CA VAL A 131 4.86 11.89 1.43
C VAL A 131 6.36 12.03 1.66
N PHE A 132 7.18 11.15 1.09
CA PHE A 132 8.65 11.26 1.18
C PHE A 132 9.19 12.51 0.48
N ILE A 133 8.65 12.88 -0.67
CA ILE A 133 9.02 14.14 -1.36
C ILE A 133 8.67 15.34 -0.48
N CYS A 134 7.47 15.37 0.11
CA CYS A 134 7.07 16.43 1.04
C CYS A 134 7.99 16.50 2.27
N ALA A 135 8.47 15.37 2.78
CA ALA A 135 9.42 15.31 3.91
C ALA A 135 10.81 15.90 3.59
N LEU A 136 11.15 16.09 2.30
CA LEU A 136 12.38 16.78 1.92
C LEU A 136 12.32 18.28 2.24
N ILE A 137 11.14 18.90 2.26
CA ILE A 137 10.95 20.32 2.55
C ILE A 137 11.48 20.68 3.95
N PRO A 138 10.99 20.08 5.06
CA PRO A 138 11.52 20.39 6.39
C PRO A 138 12.99 19.98 6.54
N THR A 139 13.43 18.91 5.87
CA THR A 139 14.84 18.49 5.87
C THR A 139 15.75 19.56 5.27
N TRP A 140 15.31 20.18 4.16
CA TRP A 140 16.04 21.28 3.52
C TRP A 140 16.05 22.55 4.39
N ILE A 141 14.95 22.86 5.07
CA ILE A 141 14.87 23.98 6.02
C ILE A 141 15.84 23.77 7.19
N LEU A 142 15.86 22.58 7.79
CA LEU A 142 16.79 22.23 8.88
C LEU A 142 18.26 22.30 8.46
N LYS A 143 18.59 21.92 7.21
CA LYS A 143 19.94 22.07 6.67
C LYS A 143 20.37 23.54 6.58
N ARG A 144 19.43 24.45 6.28
CA ARG A 144 19.72 25.88 6.10
C ARG A 144 19.75 26.67 7.41
N ALA A 145 19.08 26.17 8.45
CA ALA A 145 19.09 26.74 9.80
C ALA A 145 20.34 26.38 10.62
N ARG A 146 21.23 25.54 10.06
CA ARG A 146 22.51 25.11 10.63
C ARG A 146 23.65 25.85 9.96
#